data_AF-A0AAV0KDF8-F1
#
_entry.id   AF-A0AAV0KDF8-F1
#
_cell.length_a   1.000
_cell.length_b   1.000
_cell.length_c   1.000
_cell.angle_alpha   90.00
_cell.angle_beta   90.00
_cell.angle_gamma   90.00
#
_symmetry.space_group_name_H-M   'P 1'
#
loop_
_entity.id
_entity.type
_entity.pdbx_description
1 polymer ?
#
loop_
_entity_poly.entity_id
_entity_poly.type
_entity_poly.pdbx_seq_one_letter_code
_entity_poly.pdbx_strand_id
1 'polypeptide(L)' 'MAEMIREKEMFEEKDLEQLLRCFLSLNSKDHHPVIVQAFSEIWEDLI' A
#
# COMPACT_ATOMS: atom_id res chain seq x y z
N MET A 1 -0.69 -28.20 0.30
CA MET A 1 -1.79 -27.33 -0.19
C MET A 1 -2.59 -26.72 0.97
N ALA A 2 -1.90 -26.32 2.04
CA ALA A 2 -2.48 -25.59 3.18
C ALA A 2 -1.43 -24.62 3.76
N GLU A 3 -0.56 -24.10 2.90
CA GLU A 3 0.53 -23.17 3.27
C GLU A 3 0.48 -21.86 2.46
N MET A 4 -0.66 -21.54 1.85
CA MET A 4 -0.88 -20.27 1.15
C MET A 4 -1.77 -19.30 1.94
N ILE A 5 -2.13 -19.65 3.18
CA ILE A 5 -2.98 -18.84 4.07
C ILE A 5 -2.17 -18.38 5.28
N ARG A 6 -0.89 -18.06 5.07
CA ARG A 6 -0.06 -17.38 6.06
C ARG A 6 0.72 -16.20 5.46
N GLU A 7 0.31 -15.75 4.27
CA GLU A 7 0.87 -14.57 3.60
C GLU A 7 0.14 -13.27 3.96
N LYS A 8 -0.85 -13.31 4.87
CA LYS A 8 -1.74 -12.18 5.19
C LYS A 8 -1.55 -11.56 6.57
N GLU A 9 -0.46 -11.87 7.27
CA GLU A 9 -0.23 -11.38 8.65
C GLU A 9 0.91 -10.37 8.78
N MET A 10 1.41 -9.80 7.68
CA MET A 10 2.41 -8.72 7.76
C MET A 10 1.94 -7.52 6.95
N PHE A 11 0.81 -6.93 7.34
CA PHE A 11 0.62 -5.49 7.14
C PHE A 11 1.55 -4.77 8.14
N GLU A 12 2.87 -4.86 7.95
CA GLU A 12 3.77 -3.93 8.60
C GLU A 12 3.70 -2.60 7.83
N GLU A 13 3.90 -1.45 8.49
CA GLU A 13 3.96 -0.12 7.84
C GLU A 13 4.85 -0.11 6.59
N LYS A 14 5.88 -0.97 6.57
CA LYS A 14 6.80 -1.18 5.44
C LYS A 14 6.13 -1.76 4.19
N ASP A 15 5.12 -2.61 4.33
CA ASP A 15 4.38 -3.16 3.20
C ASP A 15 3.51 -2.09 2.55
N LEU A 16 2.90 -1.21 3.35
CA LEU A 16 2.13 -0.09 2.81
C LEU A 16 3.02 0.92 2.08
N GLU A 17 4.20 1.24 2.64
CA GLU A 17 5.19 2.09 1.97
C GLU A 17 5.65 1.48 0.64
N GLN A 18 5.95 0.17 0.64
CA GLN A 18 6.40 -0.52 -0.57
C GLN A 18 5.30 -0.56 -1.64
N LEU A 19 4.06 -0.77 -1.23
CA LEU A 19 2.89 -0.73 -2.10
C LEU A 19 2.70 0.67 -2.71
N LEU A 20 2.79 1.73 -1.91
CA LEU A 20 2.74 3.12 -2.38
C LEU A 20 3.81 3.39 -3.45
N ARG A 21 5.05 2.97 -3.21
CA ARG A 21 6.15 3.13 -4.17
C ARG A 21 5.88 2.37 -5.47
N CYS A 22 5.31 1.17 -5.40
CA CYS A 22 4.88 0.42 -6.59
C CYS A 22 3.81 1.18 -7.38
N PHE A 23 2.78 1.70 -6.73
CA PHE A 23 1.73 2.47 -7.40
C PHE A 23 2.27 3.76 -8.03
N LEU A 24 3.17 4.49 -7.36
CA LEU A 24 3.79 5.69 -7.91
C LEU A 24 4.71 5.38 -9.11
N SER A 25 5.40 4.25 -9.09
CA SER A 25 6.27 3.81 -10.20
C SER A 25 5.47 3.36 -11.44
N LEU A 26 4.34 2.71 -11.21
CA LEU A 26 3.49 2.17 -12.28
C LEU A 26 2.57 3.21 -12.92
N ASN A 27 2.33 4.34 -12.26
CA ASN A 27 1.40 5.36 -12.74
C ASN A 27 2.11 6.67 -13.09
N SER A 28 1.58 7.37 -14.08
CA SER A 28 2.02 8.72 -14.44
C SER A 28 1.84 9.71 -13.27
N LYS A 29 2.64 10.78 -13.27
CA LYS A 29 2.62 11.79 -12.21
C LYS A 29 1.27 12.47 -12.01
N ASP A 30 0.43 12.52 -13.04
CA ASP A 30 -0.95 13.02 -12.96
C ASP A 30 -1.82 12.22 -11.98
N HIS A 31 -1.51 10.93 -11.77
CA HIS A 31 -2.22 10.07 -10.82
C HIS A 31 -1.56 10.03 -9.43
N HIS A 32 -0.37 10.58 -9.26
CA HIS A 32 0.32 10.56 -7.97
C HIS A 32 -0.48 11.23 -6.84
N PRO A 33 -1.14 12.38 -7.05
CA PRO A 33 -1.92 13.04 -6.00
C PRO A 33 -3.04 12.16 -5.46
N VAL A 34 -3.79 11.46 -6.34
CA VAL A 34 -4.90 10.61 -5.92
C VAL A 34 -4.41 9.34 -5.21
N ILE A 35 -3.28 8.79 -5.65
CA ILE A 35 -2.64 7.63 -5.01
C ILE A 35 -2.18 8.02 -3.60
N VAL A 36 -1.44 9.13 -3.46
CA VAL A 36 -0.94 9.59 -2.15
C VAL A 36 -2.11 9.88 -1.21
N GLN A 37 -3.16 10.55 -1.68
CA GLN A 37 -4.34 10.85 -0.86
C GLN A 37 -4.99 9.58 -0.31
N ALA A 38 -5.25 8.59 -1.17
CA ALA A 38 -5.87 7.32 -0.75
C ALA A 38 -5.00 6.58 0.28
N PHE A 39 -3.67 6.60 0.12
CA PHE A 39 -2.75 5.98 1.07
C PHE A 39 -2.67 6.75 2.40
N SER A 40 -2.78 8.09 2.38
CA SER A 40 -2.87 8.89 3.60
C SER A 40 -4.13 8.62 4.40
N GLU A 41 -5.29 8.46 3.74
CA GLU A 41 -6.55 8.10 4.41
C GLU A 41 -6.44 6.74 5.10
N ILE A 42 -5.86 5.74 4.44
CA ILE A 42 -5.62 4.41 5.02
C ILE A 42 -4.67 4.49 6.23
N TRP A 43 -3.67 5.38 6.18
CA TRP A 43 -2.73 5.58 7.29
C TRP A 43 -3.40 6.21 8.51
N GLU A 44 -4.30 7.17 8.30
CA GLU A 44 -5.08 7.78 9.38
C GLU A 44 -6.05 6.80 10.04
N ASP A 45 -6.65 5.88 9.28
CA ASP A 45 -7.50 4.80 9.81
C ASP A 45 -6.73 3.71 10.59
N LEU A 46 -5.42 3.61 10.41
CA LEU A 46 -4.57 2.62 11.08
C LEU A 46 -4.09 3.07 12.48
N ILE A 47 -4.19 4.36 12.79
CA ILE A 47 -3.75 5.02 14.04
C ILE A 47 -4.91 5.13 15.03
#